data_AF-A0A2E9Z3F1-F1
#
_entry.id   AF-A0A2E9Z3F1-F1
#
_cell.length_a   1.000
_cell.length_b   1.000
_cell.length_c   1.000
_cell.angle_alpha   90.00
_cell.angle_beta   90.00
_cell.angle_gamma   90.00
#
_symmetry.space_group_name_H-M   'P 1'
#
loop_
_entity.id
_entity.type
_entity.pdbx_description
1 polymer ?
#
loop_
_entity_poly.entity_id
_entity_poly.type
_entity_poly.pdbx_seq_one_letter_code
_entity_poly.pdbx_strand_id
1 'polypeptide(L)'
;MKVKTPVITDMFLLIAILVVLLASSGCLYPKAEKVPGSMVSDVVYEVVDDTAVVEERRLSSRWWVNVDCDYWAGCFMRCDGSEKQCRQLAQDAQFKIISVSPY
;
A
#
# COMPACT_ATOMS: atom_id res chain seq x y z
N MET A 1 21.19 54.87 3.97
CA MET A 1 21.87 53.91 4.87
C MET A 1 21.78 52.52 4.27
N LYS A 2 22.92 51.88 3.95
CA LYS A 2 22.94 50.46 3.53
C LYS A 2 22.93 49.62 4.80
N VAL A 3 21.78 49.05 5.14
CA VAL A 3 21.66 48.09 6.24
C VAL A 3 22.41 46.84 5.80
N LYS A 4 23.55 46.55 6.45
CA LYS A 4 24.25 45.29 6.25
C LYS A 4 23.46 44.24 7.02
N THR A 5 22.59 43.51 6.33
CA THR A 5 21.91 42.36 6.92
C THR A 5 22.98 41.36 7.37
N PRO A 6 22.97 40.93 8.64
CA PRO A 6 23.91 39.92 9.09
C PRO A 6 23.64 38.62 8.32
N VAL A 7 24.70 37.96 7.86
CA VAL A 7 24.67 36.68 7.12
C VAL A 7 23.83 35.60 7.83
N ILE A 8 23.74 35.70 9.16
CA ILE A 8 22.96 34.83 10.02
C ILE A 8 21.45 34.96 9.74
N THR A 9 20.95 36.18 9.53
CA THR A 9 19.54 36.44 9.22
C THR A 9 19.11 35.85 7.88
N ASP A 10 19.97 35.95 6.87
CA ASP A 10 19.69 35.37 5.53
C ASP A 10 19.68 33.84 5.58
N MET A 11 20.53 33.23 6.42
CA MET A 11 20.56 31.79 6.63
C MET A 11 19.27 31.27 7.27
N PHE A 12 18.76 31.94 8.32
CA PHE A 12 17.50 31.56 8.96
C PHE A 12 16.30 31.69 8.02
N LEU A 13 16.31 32.71 7.16
CA LEU A 13 15.27 32.94 6.16
C LEU A 13 15.26 31.82 5.10
N LEU A 14 16.43 31.38 4.64
CA LEU A 14 16.57 30.25 3.72
C LEU A 14 16.05 28.94 4.33
N ILE A 15 16.37 28.69 5.60
CA ILE A 15 15.89 27.50 6.32
C ILE A 15 14.36 27.52 6.45
N ALA A 16 13.77 28.66 6.80
CA ALA A 16 12.33 28.81 6.91
C ALA A 16 11.62 28.54 5.57
N ILE A 17 12.16 29.04 4.46
CA ILE A 17 11.62 28.80 3.12
C ILE A 17 11.69 27.30 2.76
N LEU A 18 12.80 26.63 3.09
CA LEU A 18 12.96 25.20 2.82
C LEU A 18 11.94 24.34 3.57
N VAL A 19 11.68 24.66 4.84
CA VAL A 19 10.72 23.92 5.67
C VAL A 19 9.29 24.08 5.13
N VAL A 20 8.91 25.29 4.69
CA VAL A 20 7.58 25.53 4.10
C VAL A 20 7.41 24.76 2.79
N LEU A 21 8.44 24.72 1.93
CA LEU A 21 8.38 23.97 0.67
C LEU A 21 8.21 22.47 0.92
N LEU A 22 8.98 21.89 1.83
CA LEU A 22 8.90 20.46 2.17
C LEU A 22 7.57 20.07 2.85
N ALA A 23 6.98 20.97 3.65
CA ALA A 23 5.66 20.75 4.26
C ALA A 23 4.51 20.86 3.24
N SER A 24 4.67 21.68 2.19
CA SER A 24 3.65 21.87 1.15
C SER A 24 3.58 20.73 0.13
N SER A 25 4.65 19.94 -0.02
CA SER A 25 4.62 18.67 -0.74
C SER A 25 3.96 17.61 0.14
N GLY A 26 2.67 17.77 0.42
CA GLY A 26 1.87 16.78 1.12
C GLY A 26 1.99 15.40 0.45
N CYS A 27 1.98 14.34 1.25
CA CYS A 27 2.09 12.97 0.80
C CYS A 27 1.04 12.65 -0.29
N LEU A 28 1.46 12.72 -1.55
CA LEU A 28 0.74 12.19 -2.70
C LEU A 28 0.79 10.67 -2.59
N TYR A 29 -0.14 10.09 -1.83
CA TYR A 29 -0.38 8.66 -1.89
C TYR A 29 -0.81 8.33 -3.32
N PRO A 30 -0.11 7.43 -4.04
CA PRO A 30 -0.60 6.99 -5.33
C PRO A 30 -2.01 6.44 -5.14
N LYS A 31 -2.97 6.95 -5.92
CA LYS A 31 -4.31 6.39 -5.93
C LYS A 31 -4.18 4.90 -6.19
N ALA A 32 -4.74 4.08 -5.31
CA ALA A 32 -4.74 2.63 -5.46
C ALA A 32 -5.12 2.27 -6.90
N GLU A 33 -4.18 1.63 -7.59
CA GLU A 33 -4.34 1.24 -8.99
C GLU A 33 -5.48 0.24 -9.06
N LYS A 34 -6.52 0.56 -9.83
CA LYS A 34 -7.64 -0.34 -10.06
C LYS A 34 -7.20 -1.35 -11.11
N VAL A 35 -6.76 -2.53 -10.66
CA VAL A 35 -6.51 -3.67 -11.54
C VAL A 35 -7.86 -4.08 -12.17
N PRO A 36 -7.98 -4.14 -13.51
CA PRO A 36 -9.19 -4.61 -14.15
C PRO A 36 -9.38 -6.11 -13.87
N GLY A 37 -10.33 -6.43 -12.99
CA GLY A 37 -10.76 -7.78 -12.67
C GLY A 37 -12.03 -7.72 -11.83
N SER A 38 -12.99 -8.61 -12.08
CA SER A 38 -14.14 -8.74 -11.19
C SER A 38 -13.67 -9.31 -9.86
N MET A 39 -14.01 -8.65 -8.76
CA MET A 39 -13.82 -9.21 -7.43
C MET A 39 -14.75 -10.42 -7.30
N VAL A 40 -14.24 -11.61 -7.59
CA VAL A 40 -14.97 -12.86 -7.36
C VAL A 40 -14.96 -13.09 -5.86
N SER A 41 -15.96 -12.56 -5.19
CA SER A 41 -16.24 -12.86 -3.79
C SER A 41 -16.73 -14.31 -3.74
N ASP A 42 -15.86 -15.26 -3.36
CA ASP A 42 -16.19 -16.67 -3.08
C ASP A 42 -17.06 -16.86 -1.82
N VAL A 43 -17.78 -15.82 -1.40
CA VAL A 43 -18.70 -15.87 -0.26
C VAL A 43 -19.98 -16.54 -0.73
N VAL A 44 -20.10 -17.84 -0.44
CA VAL A 44 -21.35 -18.59 -0.60
C VAL A 44 -22.28 -18.14 0.51
N TYR A 45 -23.36 -17.44 0.15
CA TYR A 45 -24.43 -17.08 1.07
C TYR A 45 -25.72 -17.82 0.68
N GLU A 46 -26.47 -18.23 1.70
CA GLU A 46 -27.81 -18.78 1.54
C GLU A 46 -28.79 -17.85 2.26
N VAL A 47 -29.95 -17.59 1.67
CA VAL A 47 -31.01 -16.82 2.33
C VAL A 47 -31.97 -17.80 2.98
N VAL A 48 -32.02 -17.78 4.31
CA VAL A 48 -32.93 -18.60 5.13
C VAL A 48 -33.72 -17.66 6.01
N ASP A 49 -35.05 -17.71 5.92
CA ASP A 49 -35.98 -16.90 6.72
C ASP A 49 -35.60 -15.39 6.74
N ASP A 50 -35.45 -14.80 5.55
CA ASP A 50 -35.05 -13.39 5.33
C ASP A 50 -33.69 -13.00 5.95
N THR A 51 -32.91 -13.99 6.40
CA THR A 51 -31.59 -13.80 6.96
C THR A 51 -30.55 -14.39 6.01
N ALA A 52 -29.52 -13.59 5.67
CA ALA A 52 -28.39 -14.09 4.91
C ALA A 52 -27.47 -14.91 5.85
N VAL A 53 -27.47 -16.23 5.68
CA VAL A 53 -26.54 -17.14 6.33
C VAL A 53 -25.31 -17.23 5.44
N VAL A 54 -24.19 -16.70 5.92
CA VAL A 54 -22.91 -16.83 5.25
C VAL A 54 -22.23 -18.09 5.77
N GLU A 55 -21.93 -19.04 4.89
CA GLU A 55 -21.14 -20.20 5.25
C GLU A 55 -19.74 -19.69 5.60
N GLU A 56 -19.35 -19.74 6.88
CA GLU A 56 -17.98 -19.45 7.33
C GLU A 56 -17.07 -20.59 6.87
N ARG A 57 -16.90 -20.72 5.55
CA ARG A 57 -15.78 -21.46 5.00
C ARG A 57 -14.57 -20.77 5.56
N ARG A 58 -13.86 -21.46 6.46
CA ARG A 58 -12.54 -21.06 6.96
C ARG A 58 -11.79 -20.46 5.78
N LEU A 59 -11.72 -19.13 5.76
CA LEU A 59 -11.18 -18.37 4.65
C LEU A 59 -9.84 -19.02 4.35
N SER A 60 -9.68 -19.44 3.10
CA SER A 60 -8.42 -19.96 2.59
C SER A 60 -7.29 -19.10 3.16
N SER A 61 -6.25 -19.75 3.68
CA SER A 61 -5.22 -19.08 4.48
C SER A 61 -4.83 -17.74 3.85
N ARG A 62 -4.84 -16.66 4.63
CA ARG A 62 -4.50 -15.34 4.11
C ARG A 62 -3.00 -15.13 4.26
N TRP A 63 -2.38 -14.55 3.23
CA TRP A 63 -0.94 -14.34 3.16
C TRP A 63 -0.63 -12.89 2.80
N TRP A 64 0.44 -12.38 3.41
CA TRP A 64 1.16 -11.22 2.92
C TRP A 64 2.26 -11.67 1.97
N VAL A 65 2.30 -11.12 0.76
CA VAL A 65 3.38 -11.33 -0.20
C VAL A 65 4.15 -10.02 -0.34
N ASN A 66 5.35 -9.96 0.21
CA ASN A 66 6.26 -8.82 0.07
C ASN A 66 7.04 -8.96 -1.23
N VAL A 67 7.07 -7.89 -2.03
CA VAL A 67 7.72 -7.87 -3.33
C VAL A 67 8.72 -6.73 -3.43
N ASP A 68 9.74 -6.95 -4.24
CA ASP A 68 10.76 -5.97 -4.58
C ASP A 68 10.15 -4.84 -5.39
N CYS A 69 10.32 -3.61 -4.92
CA CYS A 69 9.90 -2.41 -5.63
C CYS A 69 10.75 -1.22 -5.20
N ASP A 70 10.82 -0.19 -6.04
CA ASP A 70 11.56 1.05 -5.74
C ASP A 70 10.71 2.00 -4.88
N TYR A 71 10.33 1.52 -3.69
CA TYR A 71 9.63 2.31 -2.69
C TYR A 71 10.24 2.09 -1.31
N TRP A 72 10.45 3.19 -0.59
CA TRP A 72 11.16 3.19 0.69
C TRP A 72 10.50 2.33 1.78
N ALA A 73 9.17 2.16 1.73
CA ALA A 73 8.42 1.34 2.67
C ALA A 73 8.27 -0.13 2.20
N GLY A 74 8.83 -0.48 1.04
CA GLY A 74 8.57 -1.75 0.37
C GLY A 74 7.16 -1.84 -0.23
N CYS A 75 6.91 -2.90 -1.00
CA CYS A 75 5.61 -3.20 -1.56
C CYS A 75 5.13 -4.56 -1.06
N PHE A 76 3.84 -4.63 -0.77
CA PHE A 76 3.20 -5.87 -0.34
C PHE A 76 1.82 -5.98 -0.94
N MET A 77 1.38 -7.22 -1.14
CA MET A 77 0.03 -7.54 -1.58
C MET A 77 -0.59 -8.54 -0.61
N ARG A 78 -1.90 -8.38 -0.40
CA ARG A 78 -2.71 -9.32 0.34
C ARG A 78 -3.24 -10.38 -0.62
N CYS A 79 -3.13 -11.64 -0.25
CA CYS A 79 -3.65 -12.74 -1.05
C CYS A 79 -4.43 -13.72 -0.17
N ASP A 80 -5.60 -14.13 -0.66
CA ASP A 80 -6.45 -15.14 -0.04
C ASP A 80 -6.27 -16.46 -0.85
N GLY A 81 -5.85 -17.56 -0.21
CA GLY A 81 -5.54 -18.80 -0.92
C GLY A 81 -4.44 -19.65 -0.27
N SER A 82 -3.99 -20.72 -0.93
CA SER A 82 -2.78 -21.40 -0.47
C SER A 82 -1.53 -20.52 -0.67
N GLU A 83 -0.48 -20.70 0.15
CA GLU A 83 0.80 -19.98 -0.02
C GLU A 83 1.33 -20.11 -1.46
N LYS A 84 1.20 -21.31 -2.05
CA LYS A 84 1.66 -21.60 -3.41
C LYS A 84 0.89 -20.79 -4.46
N GLN A 85 -0.43 -20.65 -4.32
CA GLN A 85 -1.23 -19.81 -5.22
C GLN A 85 -0.82 -18.34 -5.11
N CYS A 86 -0.63 -17.85 -3.89
CA CYS A 86 -0.21 -16.46 -3.66
C CYS A 86 1.19 -16.17 -4.21
N ARG A 87 2.11 -17.13 -4.09
CA ARG A 87 3.44 -17.05 -4.71
C ARG A 87 3.34 -17.05 -6.24
N GLN A 88 2.52 -17.91 -6.81
CA GLN A 88 2.35 -17.98 -8.26
C GLN A 88 1.76 -16.68 -8.81
N LEU A 89 0.74 -16.12 -8.16
CA LEU A 89 0.12 -14.86 -8.57
C LEU A 89 1.13 -13.72 -8.67
N ALA A 90 2.03 -13.60 -7.69
CA ALA A 90 3.08 -12.58 -7.72
C ALA A 90 4.11 -12.84 -8.84
N GLN A 91 4.43 -14.11 -9.12
CA GLN A 91 5.30 -14.46 -10.25
C GLN A 91 4.67 -14.18 -11.60
N ASP A 92 3.38 -14.48 -11.76
CA ASP A 92 2.61 -14.24 -12.99
C ASP A 92 2.49 -12.73 -13.28
N ALA A 93 2.39 -11.93 -12.22
CA ALA A 93 2.45 -10.47 -12.28
C ALA A 93 3.88 -9.91 -12.43
N GLN A 94 4.89 -10.77 -12.63
CA GLN A 94 6.29 -10.42 -12.83
C GLN A 94 6.93 -9.67 -11.65
N PHE A 95 6.41 -9.84 -10.44
CA PHE A 95 7.02 -9.30 -9.24
C PHE A 95 8.12 -10.23 -8.71
N LYS A 96 9.23 -9.64 -8.27
CA LYS A 96 10.27 -10.36 -7.54
C LYS A 96 9.87 -10.49 -6.07
N ILE A 97 9.61 -11.71 -5.64
CA ILE A 97 9.12 -12.00 -4.28
C ILE A 97 10.29 -11.93 -3.29
N ILE A 98 10.10 -11.17 -2.22
CA ILE A 98 11.03 -11.10 -1.08
C ILE A 98 10.63 -12.14 -0.03
N SER A 99 9.36 -12.13 0.40
CA SER A 99 8.86 -13.05 1.41
C SER A 99 7.36 -13.30 1.27
N VAL A 100 6.93 -14.45 1.78
CA VAL A 100 5.51 -14.79 1.93
C VAL A 100 5.30 -15.18 3.38
N SER A 101 4.35 -14.55 4.06
CA SER A 101 4.09 -14.78 5.49
C SER A 101 2.59 -14.86 5.77
N PRO A 102 2.17 -15.66 6.77
CA PRO A 102 0.76 -15.70 7.17
C PRO A 102 0.30 -14.31 7.64
N TYR A 103 -0.99 -14.02 7.41
CA TYR A 103 -1.66 -12.80 7.85
C TYR A 103 -1.93 -12.78 9.35
#